data_AF-A0A7S0LSY2-F1
#
_entry.id   AF-A0A7S0LSY2-F1
#
_cell.length_a   1.000
_cell.length_b   1.000
_cell.length_c   1.000
_cell.angle_alpha   90.00
_cell.angle_beta   90.00
_cell.angle_gamma   90.00
#
_symmetry.space_group_name_H-M   'P 1'
#
loop_
_entity.id
_entity.type
_entity.pdbx_description
1 polymer ?
#
loop_
_entity_poly.entity_id
_entity_poly.type
_entity_poly.pdbx_seq_one_letter_code
_entity_poly.pdbx_strand_id
1 'polypeptide(L)'
;DVQACFSVWHESAFKLDASSIEMTIRFLTVAVFLSARACDAGAWREVAANGSWPQPRFSHAALLLADGRMLVFGGNKYDPANDLYAFDPCSQSWSELKPRGTKPSKREGHSATLLSDGRVLLFGGYNGSFLNDVHELTLNESRGSWRQLSVSGEAPAPRDGH
;
A
#
# COMPACT_ATOMS: atom_id res chain seq x y z
N ASP A 1 11.72 -12.67 6.33
CA ASP A 1 10.48 -13.42 6.49
C ASP A 1 9.31 -12.45 6.40
N VAL A 2 8.87 -12.20 5.16
CA VAL A 2 7.55 -11.67 4.76
C VAL A 2 7.34 -12.31 3.39
N GLN A 3 6.30 -13.10 3.28
CA GLN A 3 6.09 -14.13 2.26
C GLN A 3 6.28 -13.66 0.80
N ALA A 4 7.23 -14.31 0.12
CA ALA A 4 7.04 -14.66 -1.29
C ALA A 4 5.81 -15.58 -1.42
N CYS A 5 5.16 -15.56 -2.59
CA CYS A 5 4.01 -16.38 -3.00
C CYS A 5 2.62 -15.89 -2.59
N PHE A 6 1.95 -15.22 -3.53
CA PHE A 6 0.58 -15.61 -3.88
C PHE A 6 0.60 -16.14 -5.32
N SER A 7 0.58 -17.46 -5.44
CA SER A 7 0.40 -18.20 -6.68
C SER A 7 -1.08 -18.21 -7.07
N VAL A 8 -1.43 -17.61 -8.20
CA VAL A 8 -2.70 -17.89 -8.90
C VAL A 8 -2.35 -18.57 -10.22
N TRP A 9 -2.38 -19.89 -10.24
CA TRP A 9 -2.51 -20.66 -11.47
C TRP A 9 -3.79 -21.48 -11.35
N HIS A 10 -4.82 -21.06 -12.08
CA HIS A 10 -6.06 -21.80 -12.22
C HIS A 10 -5.80 -22.96 -13.19
N GLU A 11 -6.00 -24.20 -12.75
CA GLU A 11 -5.85 -25.38 -13.61
C GLU A 11 -6.88 -25.33 -14.75
N SER A 12 -6.39 -25.32 -15.99
CA SER A 12 -7.12 -25.84 -17.14
C SER A 12 -6.39 -27.10 -17.59
N ALA A 13 -6.96 -28.26 -17.28
CA ALA A 13 -6.38 -29.55 -17.63
C ALA A 13 -6.39 -29.76 -19.16
N PHE A 14 -5.22 -29.72 -19.79
CA PHE A 14 -5.02 -30.16 -21.17
C PHE A 14 -4.46 -31.59 -21.13
N LYS A 15 -5.23 -32.60 -21.58
CA LYS A 15 -4.77 -33.98 -21.70
C LYS A 15 -3.94 -34.13 -22.99
N LEU A 16 -2.68 -34.55 -22.87
CA LEU A 16 -1.85 -34.98 -24.00
C LEU A 16 -1.21 -36.35 -23.73
N ASP A 17 -1.05 -37.12 -24.82
CA ASP A 17 -0.65 -38.53 -24.89
C ASP A 17 0.82 -38.78 -24.50
N ALA A 18 1.05 -39.91 -23.82
CA ALA A 18 2.23 -40.29 -23.05
C ALA A 18 3.50 -40.67 -23.85
N SER A 19 3.50 -40.63 -25.19
CA SER A 19 4.64 -41.17 -25.96
C SER A 19 5.70 -40.16 -26.42
N SER A 20 5.46 -38.84 -26.32
CA SER A 20 6.39 -37.78 -26.78
C SER A 20 6.85 -36.80 -25.69
N ILE A 21 6.59 -37.12 -24.42
CA ILE A 21 6.63 -36.16 -23.31
C ILE A 21 7.95 -36.20 -22.49
N GLU A 22 8.70 -37.32 -22.51
CA GLU A 22 9.84 -37.46 -21.59
C GLU A 22 11.05 -36.56 -21.91
N MET A 23 11.30 -36.22 -23.19
CA MET A 23 12.41 -35.33 -23.55
C MET A 23 12.08 -33.84 -23.36
N THR A 24 10.82 -33.44 -23.53
CA THR A 24 10.41 -32.04 -23.39
C THR A 24 10.24 -31.64 -21.92
N ILE A 25 9.85 -32.57 -21.05
CA ILE A 25 9.71 -32.29 -19.61
C ILE A 25 11.05 -31.96 -18.96
N ARG A 26 12.16 -32.66 -19.30
CA ARG A 26 13.46 -32.37 -18.68
C ARG A 26 14.03 -31.00 -19.02
N PHE A 27 13.73 -30.45 -20.19
CA PHE A 27 14.15 -29.08 -20.57
C PHE A 27 13.24 -28.00 -19.98
N LEU A 28 11.93 -28.25 -19.84
CA LEU A 28 11.03 -27.28 -19.21
C LEU A 28 11.23 -27.20 -17.69
N THR A 29 11.58 -28.30 -17.01
CA THR A 29 11.81 -28.25 -15.55
C THR A 29 13.03 -27.39 -15.22
N VAL A 30 14.13 -27.44 -16.00
CA VAL A 30 15.33 -26.63 -15.73
C VAL A 30 15.09 -25.13 -15.99
N ALA A 31 14.24 -24.77 -16.96
CA ALA A 31 13.96 -23.37 -17.29
C ALA A 31 13.04 -22.66 -16.27
N VAL A 32 12.17 -23.40 -15.57
CA VAL A 32 11.24 -22.81 -14.58
C VAL A 32 11.92 -22.54 -13.22
N PHE A 33 13.07 -23.15 -12.93
CA PHE A 33 13.79 -22.93 -11.67
C PHE A 33 14.85 -21.81 -11.69
N LEU A 34 15.01 -21.08 -12.80
CA LEU A 34 16.10 -20.09 -12.95
C LEU A 34 15.67 -18.60 -12.87
N SER A 35 14.49 -18.28 -12.33
CA SER A 35 14.12 -16.86 -12.08
C SER A 35 13.87 -16.49 -10.62
N ALA A 36 14.10 -17.40 -9.67
CA ALA A 36 14.19 -17.03 -8.26
C ALA A 36 15.48 -16.24 -8.05
N ARG A 37 15.45 -14.92 -8.34
CA ARG A 37 16.48 -13.99 -7.90
C ARG A 37 16.64 -14.20 -6.39
N ALA A 38 17.82 -14.65 -5.97
CA ALA A 38 18.20 -14.64 -4.57
C ALA A 38 17.93 -13.23 -4.03
N CYS A 39 17.11 -13.11 -2.99
CA CYS A 39 17.04 -11.88 -2.22
C CYS A 39 18.43 -11.67 -1.62
N ASP A 40 19.12 -10.58 -1.97
CA ASP A 40 20.25 -10.08 -1.17
C ASP A 40 19.70 -9.68 0.20
N ALA A 41 19.67 -10.63 1.12
CA ALA A 41 19.15 -10.41 2.45
C ALA A 41 20.07 -9.41 3.17
N GLY A 42 19.55 -8.20 3.42
CA GLY A 42 20.25 -7.16 4.17
C GLY A 42 20.90 -6.04 3.33
N ALA A 43 20.74 -6.03 2.00
CA ALA A 43 21.19 -4.92 1.17
C ALA A 43 20.07 -3.91 0.92
N TRP A 44 20.38 -2.62 1.10
CA TRP A 44 19.52 -1.55 0.60
C TRP A 44 19.63 -1.47 -0.92
N ARG A 45 18.50 -1.32 -1.59
CA ARG A 45 18.45 -1.13 -3.04
C ARG A 45 17.41 -0.06 -3.38
N GLU A 46 17.76 0.80 -4.32
CA GLU A 46 16.80 1.69 -4.95
C GLU A 46 15.80 0.89 -5.79
N VAL A 47 14.51 1.21 -5.66
CA VAL A 47 13.46 0.62 -6.48
C VAL A 47 13.15 1.60 -7.61
N ALA A 48 13.48 1.21 -8.84
CA ALA A 48 13.13 1.97 -10.03
C ALA A 48 11.62 1.87 -10.28
N ALA A 49 10.87 2.75 -9.64
CA ALA A 49 9.41 2.74 -9.68
C ALA A 49 8.86 3.58 -10.83
N ASN A 50 7.77 3.11 -11.45
CA ASN A 50 7.05 3.81 -12.50
C ASN A 50 5.78 4.51 -11.95
N GLY A 51 5.10 5.29 -12.79
CA GLY A 51 3.78 5.85 -12.50
C GLY A 51 3.82 7.25 -11.90
N SER A 52 2.83 7.57 -11.06
CA SER A 52 2.69 8.88 -10.41
C SER A 52 3.04 8.72 -8.95
N TRP A 53 4.18 9.27 -8.52
CA TRP A 53 4.65 9.22 -7.14
C TRP A 53 4.36 10.53 -6.40
N PRO A 54 4.22 10.48 -5.06
CA PRO A 54 4.07 11.69 -4.26
C PRO A 54 5.31 12.58 -4.38
N GLN A 55 5.09 13.91 -4.38
CA GLN A 55 6.19 14.87 -4.25
C GLN A 55 7.03 14.61 -2.97
N PRO A 56 8.34 14.90 -2.96
CA PRO A 56 9.18 14.78 -1.76
C PRO A 56 8.58 15.52 -0.56
N ARG A 57 8.54 14.89 0.62
CA ARG A 57 7.89 15.42 1.82
C ARG A 57 8.38 14.75 3.10
N PHE A 58 8.14 15.36 4.25
CA PHE A 58 8.34 14.82 5.59
C PHE A 58 7.01 14.73 6.36
N SER A 59 7.00 14.08 7.54
CA SER A 59 5.83 13.95 8.42
C SER A 59 4.55 13.41 7.75
N HIS A 60 4.71 12.54 6.75
CA HIS A 60 3.63 11.79 6.12
C HIS A 60 3.39 10.47 6.85
N ALA A 61 2.19 9.91 6.73
CA ALA A 61 1.94 8.54 7.15
C ALA A 61 2.33 7.57 6.03
N ALA A 62 2.95 6.45 6.40
CA ALA A 62 3.22 5.31 5.52
C ALA A 62 2.75 4.01 6.18
N LEU A 63 1.93 3.22 5.49
CA LEU A 63 1.32 1.99 6.01
C LEU A 63 1.52 0.84 5.03
N LEU A 64 1.90 -0.34 5.53
CA LEU A 64 1.90 -1.58 4.75
C LEU A 64 0.51 -2.23 4.85
N LEU A 65 -0.16 -2.41 3.72
CA LEU A 65 -1.46 -3.07 3.63
C LEU A 65 -1.31 -4.59 3.63
N ALA A 66 -2.39 -5.30 3.97
CA ALA A 66 -2.43 -6.76 4.00
C ALA A 66 -2.19 -7.41 2.61
N ASP A 67 -2.48 -6.67 1.53
CA ASP A 67 -2.22 -7.10 0.15
C ASP A 67 -0.77 -6.81 -0.31
N GLY A 68 0.09 -6.33 0.59
CA GLY A 68 1.50 -6.03 0.32
C GLY A 68 1.76 -4.65 -0.28
N ARG A 69 0.73 -3.87 -0.62
CA ARG A 69 0.92 -2.49 -1.10
C ARG A 69 1.30 -1.56 0.04
N MET A 70 2.08 -0.53 -0.26
CA MET A 70 2.38 0.54 0.68
C MET A 70 1.51 1.76 0.39
N LEU A 71 0.79 2.24 1.40
CA LEU A 71 -0.05 3.43 1.34
C LEU A 71 0.69 4.62 1.94
N VAL A 72 0.63 5.78 1.28
CA VAL A 72 1.21 7.05 1.75
C VAL A 72 0.15 8.14 1.75
N PHE A 73 0.02 8.88 2.85
CA PHE A 73 -0.94 9.99 2.98
C PHE A 73 -0.32 11.22 3.64
N GLY A 74 -0.69 12.39 3.12
CA GLY A 74 -0.39 13.69 3.73
C GLY A 74 1.11 14.03 3.79
N GLY A 75 1.51 14.74 4.84
CA GLY A 75 2.86 15.25 5.04
C GLY A 75 3.08 16.63 4.42
N ASN A 76 4.31 17.15 4.53
CA ASN A 76 4.63 18.52 4.13
C ASN A 76 5.99 18.60 3.42
N LYS A 77 6.11 19.56 2.51
CA LYS A 77 7.38 20.06 1.96
C LYS A 77 7.47 21.57 2.12
N TYR A 78 6.46 22.25 1.61
CA TYR A 78 6.22 23.69 1.74
C TYR A 78 4.83 23.96 2.28
N ASP A 79 3.84 23.21 1.78
CA ASP A 79 2.47 23.19 2.28
C ASP A 79 2.04 21.76 2.64
N PRO A 80 1.18 21.57 3.65
CA PRO A 80 0.62 20.26 3.97
C PRO A 80 -0.16 19.68 2.78
N ALA A 81 -0.08 18.37 2.62
CA ALA A 81 -0.77 17.62 1.58
C ALA A 81 -1.93 16.81 2.16
N ASN A 82 -2.87 16.40 1.30
CA ASN A 82 -3.87 15.37 1.60
C ASN A 82 -4.01 14.37 0.45
N ASP A 83 -3.09 14.33 -0.51
CA ASP A 83 -3.06 13.29 -1.51
C ASP A 83 -2.83 11.91 -0.86
N LEU A 84 -3.29 10.87 -1.56
CA LEU A 84 -3.19 9.49 -1.12
C LEU A 84 -2.53 8.72 -2.26
N TYR A 85 -1.44 8.03 -1.97
CA TYR A 85 -0.71 7.24 -2.94
C TYR A 85 -0.58 5.79 -2.49
N ALA A 86 -0.59 4.87 -3.44
CA ALA A 86 -0.26 3.48 -3.22
C ALA A 86 0.91 3.06 -4.10
N PHE A 87 1.88 2.39 -3.50
CA PHE A 87 2.95 1.69 -4.18
C PHE A 87 2.66 0.19 -4.21
N ASP A 88 2.62 -0.37 -5.41
CA ASP A 88 2.53 -1.82 -5.62
C ASP A 88 3.94 -2.39 -5.88
N PRO A 89 4.47 -3.22 -4.96
CA PRO A 89 5.80 -3.80 -5.11
C PRO A 89 5.88 -4.85 -6.24
N CYS A 90 4.77 -5.47 -6.64
CA CYS A 90 4.74 -6.46 -7.72
C CYS A 90 4.96 -5.80 -9.08
N SER A 91 4.25 -4.70 -9.34
CA SER A 91 4.40 -3.91 -10.57
C SER A 91 5.47 -2.82 -10.47
N GLN A 92 6.04 -2.61 -9.27
CA GLN A 92 6.95 -1.51 -8.96
C GLN A 92 6.40 -0.17 -9.44
N SER A 93 5.13 0.10 -9.14
CA SER A 93 4.45 1.29 -9.64
C SER A 93 3.75 2.06 -8.53
N TRP A 94 3.80 3.38 -8.65
CA TRP A 94 3.04 4.30 -7.83
C TRP A 94 1.76 4.73 -8.55
N SER A 95 0.69 4.83 -7.78
CA SER A 95 -0.60 5.33 -8.24
C SER A 95 -1.20 6.30 -7.23
N GLU A 96 -1.74 7.41 -7.72
CA GLU A 96 -2.55 8.30 -6.90
C GLU A 96 -3.95 7.71 -6.73
N LEU A 97 -4.37 7.49 -5.50
CA LEU A 97 -5.71 7.03 -5.16
C LEU A 97 -6.63 8.24 -4.92
N LYS A 98 -7.85 8.18 -5.48
CA LYS A 98 -8.87 9.23 -5.30
C LYS A 98 -10.15 8.67 -4.65
N PRO A 99 -10.09 8.24 -3.37
CA PRO A 99 -11.29 7.80 -2.66
C PRO A 99 -12.36 8.88 -2.58
N ARG A 100 -13.61 8.45 -2.67
CA ARG A 100 -14.78 9.33 -2.54
C ARG A 100 -15.06 9.67 -1.08
N GLY A 101 -16.03 10.55 -0.83
CA GLY A 101 -16.51 10.84 0.52
C GLY A 101 -15.76 11.99 1.19
N THR A 102 -15.78 12.02 2.53
CA THR A 102 -15.28 13.14 3.33
C THR A 102 -13.78 12.99 3.59
N LYS A 103 -13.01 13.38 2.59
CA LYS A 103 -11.55 13.37 2.61
C LYS A 103 -10.99 14.29 3.73
N PRO A 104 -9.96 13.86 4.49
CA PRO A 104 -9.32 14.74 5.46
C PRO A 104 -8.74 15.99 4.81
N SER A 105 -8.69 17.09 5.57
CA SER A 105 -7.95 18.29 5.16
C SER A 105 -6.48 17.97 4.93
N LYS A 106 -5.79 18.83 4.17
CA LYS A 106 -4.32 18.87 4.12
C LYS A 106 -3.74 18.85 5.54
N ARG A 107 -2.75 18.01 5.80
CA ARG A 107 -2.16 17.85 7.14
C ARG A 107 -0.80 17.14 7.14
N GLU A 108 -0.01 17.43 8.14
CA GLU A 108 1.24 16.73 8.48
C GLU A 108 1.22 16.23 9.93
N GLY A 109 2.12 15.31 10.27
CA GLY A 109 2.32 14.87 11.66
C GLY A 109 1.12 14.15 12.29
N HIS A 110 0.20 13.66 11.47
CA HIS A 110 -0.98 12.92 11.90
C HIS A 110 -0.62 11.46 12.15
N SER A 111 -1.39 10.79 13.01
CA SER A 111 -1.29 9.33 13.15
C SER A 111 -2.13 8.64 12.07
N ALA A 112 -1.64 7.51 11.55
CA ALA A 112 -2.44 6.60 10.74
C ALA A 112 -2.24 5.17 11.25
N THR A 113 -3.32 4.40 11.38
CA THR A 113 -3.29 3.02 11.88
C THR A 113 -4.11 2.12 10.96
N LEU A 114 -3.50 1.03 10.49
CA LEU A 114 -4.20 -0.03 9.79
C LEU A 114 -4.92 -0.93 10.80
N LEU A 115 -6.24 -1.08 10.65
CA LEU A 115 -7.06 -1.98 11.43
C LEU A 115 -7.03 -3.40 10.86
N SER A 116 -7.35 -4.39 11.70
CA SER A 116 -7.37 -5.82 11.32
C SER A 116 -8.36 -6.17 10.22
N ASP A 117 -9.39 -5.34 10.02
CA ASP A 117 -10.38 -5.50 8.95
C ASP A 117 -10.01 -4.76 7.65
N GLY A 118 -8.79 -4.19 7.58
CA GLY A 118 -8.27 -3.49 6.40
C GLY A 118 -8.66 -2.02 6.29
N ARG A 119 -9.45 -1.48 7.24
CA ARG A 119 -9.71 -0.04 7.31
C ARG A 119 -8.49 0.70 7.86
N VAL A 120 -8.33 1.97 7.49
CA VAL A 120 -7.29 2.85 8.04
C VAL A 120 -7.95 3.95 8.87
N LEU A 121 -7.54 4.09 10.12
CA LEU A 121 -7.91 5.23 10.96
C LEU A 121 -6.81 6.28 10.90
N LEU A 122 -7.21 7.53 10.70
CA LEU A 122 -6.36 8.71 10.74
C LEU A 122 -6.81 9.62 11.87
N PHE A 123 -5.88 10.15 12.65
CA PHE A 123 -6.17 11.04 13.75
C PHE A 123 -5.22 12.25 13.80
N GLY A 124 -5.79 13.42 14.02
CA GLY A 124 -5.07 14.64 14.34
C GLY A 124 -4.16 15.15 13.22
N GLY A 125 -3.03 15.73 13.61
CA GLY A 125 -2.06 16.39 12.73
C GLY A 125 -2.17 17.91 12.77
N TYR A 126 -1.43 18.55 11.88
CA TYR A 126 -1.32 20.00 11.79
C TYR A 126 -1.56 20.51 10.36
N ASN A 127 -2.32 21.60 10.24
CA ASN A 127 -2.61 22.25 8.95
C ASN A 127 -2.57 23.80 9.01
N GLY A 128 -1.81 24.35 9.96
CA GLY A 128 -1.94 25.74 10.42
C GLY A 128 -2.67 25.83 11.77
N SER A 129 -3.34 24.75 12.17
CA SER A 129 -3.87 24.53 13.52
C SER A 129 -3.72 23.05 13.89
N PHE A 130 -3.60 22.75 15.18
CA PHE A 130 -3.64 21.36 15.66
C PHE A 130 -5.04 20.78 15.47
N LEU A 131 -5.11 19.51 15.08
CA LEU A 131 -6.35 18.81 14.76
C LEU A 131 -6.61 17.67 15.76
N ASN A 132 -7.87 17.31 15.97
CA ASN A 132 -8.33 16.14 16.74
C ASN A 132 -9.47 15.39 16.03
N ASP A 133 -9.66 15.62 14.73
CA ASP A 133 -10.62 14.88 13.94
C ASP A 133 -10.14 13.45 13.68
N VAL A 134 -11.10 12.53 13.53
CA VAL A 134 -10.86 11.14 13.16
C VAL A 134 -11.45 10.91 11.78
N HIS A 135 -10.65 10.34 10.89
CA HIS A 135 -11.10 9.89 9.59
C HIS A 135 -10.85 8.39 9.43
N GLU A 136 -11.76 7.75 8.72
CA GLU A 136 -11.67 6.36 8.32
C GLU A 136 -11.55 6.28 6.80
N LEU A 137 -10.57 5.52 6.32
CA LEU A 137 -10.44 5.12 4.93
C LEU A 137 -10.76 3.64 4.80
N THR A 138 -11.72 3.32 3.95
CA THR A 138 -11.94 1.96 3.45
C THR A 138 -11.38 1.87 2.05
N LEU A 139 -10.51 0.90 1.78
CA LEU A 139 -10.02 0.61 0.43
C LEU A 139 -10.80 -0.58 -0.13
N ASN A 140 -11.21 -0.47 -1.40
CA ASN A 140 -11.70 -1.58 -2.21
C ASN A 140 -10.92 -1.57 -3.53
N GLU A 141 -11.06 -2.61 -4.34
CA GLU A 141 -10.19 -2.90 -5.50
C GLU A 141 -10.04 -1.76 -6.53
N SER A 142 -10.85 -0.70 -6.49
CA SER A 142 -10.69 0.42 -7.44
C SER A 142 -11.10 1.82 -6.99
N ARG A 143 -11.82 1.99 -5.86
CA ARG A 143 -12.47 3.27 -5.57
C ARG A 143 -12.18 3.80 -4.17
N GLY A 144 -12.25 2.99 -3.14
CA GLY A 144 -12.15 3.40 -1.74
C GLY A 144 -13.13 4.50 -1.31
N SER A 145 -13.20 4.77 -0.01
CA SER A 145 -14.02 5.84 0.54
C SER A 145 -13.46 6.37 1.85
N TRP A 146 -13.44 7.69 1.97
CA TRP A 146 -13.22 8.41 3.22
C TRP A 146 -14.53 8.71 3.94
N ARG A 147 -14.48 8.60 5.26
CA ARG A 147 -15.53 9.05 6.16
C ARG A 147 -14.91 9.77 7.34
N GLN A 148 -15.46 10.92 7.73
CA GLN A 148 -15.14 11.53 9.02
C GLN A 148 -15.99 10.87 10.10
N LEU A 149 -15.35 10.41 11.18
CA LEU A 149 -16.04 9.78 12.30
C LEU A 149 -16.42 10.84 13.34
N SER A 150 -17.65 10.76 13.82
CA SER A 150 -18.09 11.50 15.00
C SER A 150 -17.75 10.68 16.23
N VAL A 151 -16.78 11.14 17.02
CA VAL A 151 -16.36 10.49 18.27
C VAL A 151 -17.28 10.97 19.39
N SER A 152 -17.81 10.05 20.19
CA SER A 152 -18.56 10.37 21.40
C SER A 152 -17.65 10.34 22.64
N GLY A 153 -17.99 11.14 23.66
CA GLY A 153 -17.20 11.23 24.90
C GLY A 153 -16.12 12.32 24.86
N GLU A 154 -15.16 12.24 25.78
CA GLU A 154 -14.04 13.19 25.87
C GLU A 154 -12.97 12.82 24.84
N ALA A 155 -12.96 13.54 23.72
CA ALA A 155 -11.95 13.35 22.68
C ALA A 155 -10.58 13.88 23.14
N PRO A 156 -9.46 13.27 22.73
CA PRO A 156 -8.14 13.81 23.01
C PRO A 156 -8.01 15.25 22.46
N ALA A 157 -7.29 16.10 23.19
CA ALA A 157 -7.01 17.46 22.73
C ALA A 157 -6.27 17.45 21.36
N PRO A 158 -6.48 18.48 20.51
CA PRO A 158 -5.79 18.60 19.23
C PRO A 158 -4.27 18.52 19.35
N ARG A 159 -3.64 17.76 18.46
CA ARG A 159 -2.20 17.45 18.51
C ARG A 159 -1.65 16.92 17.19
N ASP A 160 -0.34 16.92 17.08
CA ASP A 160 0.44 16.30 16.01
C ASP A 160 1.72 15.66 16.57
N GLY A 161 2.61 15.19 15.69
CA GLY A 161 3.90 14.61 16.08
C GLY A 161 3.82 13.16 16.58
N HIS A 162 2.80 12.43 16.12
CA HIS A 162 2.57 11.02 16.42
C HIS A 162 3.56 10.06 15.76
#